data_AF-A0A839ZYM0-F1
#
_entry.id   AF-A0A839ZYM0-F1
#
_cell.length_a   1.000
_cell.length_b   1.000
_cell.length_c   1.000
_cell.angle_alpha   90.00
_cell.angle_beta   90.00
_cell.angle_gamma   90.00
#
_symmetry.space_group_name_H-M   'P 1'
#
loop_
_entity.id
_entity.type
_entity.pdbx_description
1 polymer ?
#
loop_
_entity_poly.entity_id
_entity_poly.type
_entity_poly.pdbx_seq_one_letter_code
_entity_poly.pdbx_strand_id
1 'polypeptide(L)' 'MLDVGVDKSGRSPVLVVKRGGLEAGSLTFNGYLTVISCIDKGVVYGATIVDISGAVYEVRVAPV' A
#
# COMPACT_ATOMS: atom_id res chain seq x y z
N MET A 1 -13.27 0.33 1.43
CA MET A 1 -12.14 1.04 0.81
C MET A 1 -10.86 0.34 1.23
N LEU A 2 -9.88 0.24 0.33
CA LEU A 2 -8.56 -0.27 0.64
C LEU A 2 -7.61 0.93 0.75
N ASP A 3 -7.05 1.10 1.93
CA ASP A 3 -6.16 2.22 2.24
C ASP A 3 -4.71 1.76 2.14
N VAL A 4 -3.82 2.62 1.67
CA VAL A 4 -2.39 2.35 1.64
C VAL A 4 -1.73 3.02 2.83
N GLY A 5 -1.02 2.23 3.63
CA GLY A 5 -0.25 2.70 4.76
C GLY A 5 1.22 2.31 4.64
N VAL A 6 1.99 2.76 5.62
CA VAL A 6 3.40 2.35 5.79
C VAL A 6 3.50 1.59 7.11
N ASP A 7 4.02 0.38 7.08
CA ASP A 7 4.52 -0.29 8.28
C ASP A 7 6.01 0.03 8.44
N LYS A 8 6.35 0.50 9.64
CA LYS A 8 7.72 0.89 10.05
C LYS A 8 8.22 0.07 11.24
N SER A 9 7.51 -1.00 11.62
CA SER A 9 7.86 -1.87 12.74
C SER A 9 9.16 -2.65 12.51
N GLY A 10 9.49 -2.93 11.24
CA GLY A 10 10.73 -3.60 10.82
C GLY A 10 11.91 -2.65 10.57
N ARG A 11 13.07 -3.22 10.20
CA ARG A 11 14.28 -2.43 9.84
C ARG A 11 14.10 -1.56 8.61
N SER A 12 13.11 -1.85 7.77
CA SER A 12 12.85 -1.12 6.52
C SER A 12 11.36 -0.89 6.38
N PRO A 13 10.94 0.31 5.97
CA PRO A 13 9.53 0.62 5.80
C PRO A 13 8.97 -0.17 4.61
N VAL A 14 7.76 -0.71 4.79
CA VAL A 14 7.04 -1.44 3.75
C VAL A 14 5.67 -0.80 3.53
N LEU A 15 5.20 -0.82 2.29
CA LEU A 15 3.82 -0.44 2.01
C LEU A 15 2.88 -1.57 2.37
N VAL A 16 1.79 -1.23 3.03
CA VAL A 16 0.75 -2.19 3.41
C VAL A 16 -0.60 -1.72 2.92
N VAL A 17 -1.46 -2.66 2.54
CA VAL A 17 -2.87 -2.41 2.28
C VAL A 17 -3.64 -2.67 3.56
N LYS A 18 -4.52 -1.75 3.93
CA LYS A 18 -5.41 -1.88 5.08
C LYS A 18 -6.87 -1.91 4.64
N ARG A 19 -7.68 -2.67 5.36
CA ARG A 19 -9.14 -2.70 5.21
C ARG A 19 -9.78 -2.51 6.57
N GLY A 20 -10.40 -1.35 6.79
CA GLY A 20 -11.01 -1.03 8.09
C GLY A 20 -9.98 -0.96 9.22
N GLY A 21 -8.77 -0.45 8.93
CA GLY A 21 -7.67 -0.35 9.91
C GLY A 21 -6.84 -1.62 10.09
N LEU A 22 -7.31 -2.77 9.62
CA LEU A 22 -6.57 -4.04 9.68
C LEU A 22 -5.67 -4.22 8.46
N GLU A 23 -4.45 -4.68 8.67
CA GLU A 23 -3.53 -5.04 7.58
C GLU A 23 -4.06 -6.25 6.81
N ALA A 24 -4.20 -6.08 5.50
CA ALA A 24 -4.69 -7.09 4.57
C ALA A 24 -3.58 -7.70 3.71
N GLY A 25 -2.40 -7.05 3.66
CA GLY A 25 -1.23 -7.53 2.94
C GLY A 25 -0.20 -6.43 2.70
N SER A 26 0.95 -6.81 2.14
CA SER A 26 2.02 -5.89 1.76
C SER A 26 2.05 -5.64 0.25
N LEU A 27 2.58 -4.48 -0.14
CA LEU A 27 2.79 -4.11 -1.54
C LEU A 27 4.28 -4.11 -1.86
N THR A 28 4.62 -4.73 -2.99
CA THR A 28 5.98 -4.73 -3.51
C THR A 28 5.95 -4.38 -4.99
N PHE A 29 6.53 -3.23 -5.35
CA PHE A 29 6.63 -2.76 -6.74
C PHE A 29 7.76 -1.73 -6.87
N ASN A 30 8.24 -1.50 -8.08
CA ASN A 30 9.27 -0.50 -8.34
C ASN A 30 8.75 0.92 -8.03
N GLY A 31 9.50 1.69 -7.24
CA GLY A 31 9.10 3.05 -6.85
C GLY A 31 8.27 3.14 -5.57
N TYR A 32 8.06 2.04 -4.84
CA TYR A 32 7.32 2.04 -3.58
C TYR A 32 7.88 3.01 -2.52
N LEU A 33 9.21 3.24 -2.52
CA LEU A 33 9.86 4.21 -1.64
C LEU A 33 9.38 5.65 -1.88
N THR A 34 9.06 6.02 -3.12
CA THR A 34 8.50 7.34 -3.45
C THR A 34 7.11 7.50 -2.83
N VAL A 35 6.28 6.46 -2.89
CA VAL A 35 4.96 6.46 -2.26
C VAL A 35 5.08 6.56 -0.73
N ILE A 36 6.02 5.83 -0.11
CA ILE A 36 6.32 5.97 1.33
C ILE A 36 6.67 7.42 1.67
N SER A 37 7.55 8.06 0.89
CA SER A 37 7.93 9.45 1.12
C SER A 37 6.74 10.42 0.99
N CYS A 38 5.83 10.18 0.06
CA CYS A 38 4.61 10.99 -0.08
C CYS A 38 3.65 10.79 1.10
N ILE A 39 3.48 9.56 1.58
CA ILE A 39 2.67 9.27 2.77
C ILE A 39 3.26 9.95 4.01
N ASP A 40 4.59 9.93 4.16
CA ASP A 40 5.28 10.63 5.26
C ASP A 40 5.11 12.15 5.22
N LYS A 41 4.80 12.71 4.04
CA LYS A 41 4.46 14.14 3.85
C LYS A 41 2.97 14.43 4.04
N GLY A 42 2.16 13.44 4.41
CA GLY A 42 0.72 13.57 4.67
C GLY A 42 -0.18 13.31 3.47
N VAL A 43 0.35 12.79 2.35
CA VAL A 43 -0.48 12.41 1.20
C VAL A 43 -1.19 11.09 1.47
N VAL A 44 -2.50 11.05 1.28
CA VAL A 44 -3.31 9.84 1.46
C VAL A 44 -3.35 9.05 0.15
N TYR A 45 -3.15 7.75 0.23
CA TYR A 45 -3.18 6.84 -0.92
C TYR A 45 -4.24 5.75 -0.73
N GLY A 46 -4.89 5.40 -1.83
CA GLY A 46 -5.81 4.28 -1.94
C GLY A 46 -5.26 3.21 -2.88
N ALA A 47 -5.73 1.98 -2.67
CA ALA A 47 -5.48 0.87 -3.58
C ALA A 47 -6.80 0.40 -4.21
N THR A 48 -6.79 0.13 -5.52
CA THR A 48 -7.92 -0.51 -6.22
C THR A 48 -7.43 -1.80 -6.84
N ILE A 49 -8.13 -2.91 -6.58
CA ILE A 49 -7.83 -4.21 -7.21
C ILE A 49 -8.10 -4.09 -8.70
N VAL A 50 -7.12 -4.44 -9.52
CA VAL A 50 -7.23 -4.45 -10.98
C VAL A 50 -7.30 -5.86 -11.55
N ASP A 51 -6.66 -6.84 -10.89
CA ASP A 51 -6.73 -8.25 -11.27
C ASP A 51 -6.58 -9.17 -10.04
N ILE A 52 -7.10 -10.39 -10.17
CA ILE A 52 -6.96 -11.45 -9.16
C ILE A 52 -6.50 -12.72 -9.89
N SER A 53 -5.24 -13.08 -9.65
CA SER A 53 -4.60 -14.24 -10.24
C SER A 53 -4.17 -15.22 -9.14
N GLY A 54 -5.05 -16.19 -8.85
CA GLY A 54 -4.85 -17.14 -7.76
C GLY A 54 -4.88 -16.46 -6.39
N ALA A 55 -3.77 -16.53 -5.65
CA ALA A 55 -3.60 -15.87 -4.35
C ALA A 55 -2.93 -14.47 -4.45
N VAL A 56 -2.62 -14.01 -5.66
CA VAL A 56 -1.97 -12.73 -5.92
C VAL A 56 -3.02 -11.72 -6.39
N TYR A 57 -3.03 -10.57 -5.74
CA TYR A 57 -3.90 -9.45 -6.09
C TYR A 57 -3.05 -8.36 -6.73
N GLU A 58 -3.37 -8.02 -7.98
CA GLU A 58 -2.78 -6.85 -8.61
C GLU A 58 -3.61 -5.64 -8.21
N VAL A 59 -2.93 -4.58 -7.75
CA VAL A 59 -3.59 -3.34 -7.34
C VAL A 59 -2.98 -2.13 -8.03
N ARG A 60 -3.82 -1.15 -8.34
CA ARG A 60 -3.40 0.19 -8.70
C ARG A 60 -3.39 1.07 -7.45
N VAL A 61 -2.24 1.68 -7.17
CA VAL A 61 -2.06 2.63 -6.07
C VAL A 61 -2.10 4.06 -6.63
N ALA A 62 -2.92 4.92 -6.01
CA ALA A 62 -3.03 6.33 -6.40
C ALA A 62 -3.38 7.22 -5.19
N PRO A 63 -3.03 8.52 -5.22
CA PRO A 63 -3.52 9.48 -4.25
C PRO A 63 -5.05 9.54 -4.23
N VAL A 64 -5.63 9.82 -3.07
CA VAL A 64 -7.08 10.01 -2.86
C VAL A 64 -7.44 11.49 -2.90
#